data_AF-A0A4U5NAL6-F1
#
_entry.id   AF-A0A4U5NAL6-F1
#
_cell.length_a   1.000
_cell.length_b   1.000
_cell.length_c   1.000
_cell.angle_alpha   90.00
_cell.angle_beta   90.00
_cell.angle_gamma   90.00
#
_symmetry.space_group_name_H-M   'P 1'
#
loop_
_entity.id
_entity.type
_entity.pdbx_description
1 polymer ?
#
loop_
_entity_poly.entity_id
_entity_poly.type
_entity_poly.pdbx_seq_one_letter_code
_entity_poly.pdbx_strand_id
1 'polypeptide(L)'
;MLDLSDCFELEVIPPNTLSNLSMLEELCMGNSFHHWATEGEDNASLVELDHLPHLTNLDMHVLDSHVMSKGMLSKRLERFRIFIGDVWDWDGVYQSSRTLKIKLNTSASHLEHGVLMLLKRAQDLYLLELKGVNNVVSELDTEGFLQLRHLHLHNSSDIQFIINTSSEVPSHVFPVLESLFLYNLVSLEKLCHGILTAESFRKLTIIEVGKCVKLKHLFPFSVARGLSQLQTINISFCLTMEEIVAKEGDEFEDSYTAIDAMEFNQLSSLSLQCLPLLKNFCSREKTSRLCQAQPNPVATSVGLQSKEISEDELRNPLQLFCEKVPA
;
A
#
# COMPACT_ATOMS: atom_id res chain seq x y z
N MET A 1 -23.27 -16.88 -15.54
CA MET A 1 -21.79 -16.91 -15.48
C MET A 1 -21.26 -17.45 -16.78
N LEU A 2 -20.25 -16.80 -17.35
CA LEU A 2 -19.42 -17.29 -18.44
C LEU A 2 -17.99 -17.32 -17.92
N ASP A 3 -17.40 -18.50 -17.86
CA ASP A 3 -16.04 -18.70 -17.40
C ASP A 3 -15.18 -19.20 -18.56
N LEU A 4 -14.20 -18.39 -18.92
CA LEU A 4 -13.20 -18.60 -19.96
C LEU A 4 -11.79 -18.52 -19.36
N SER A 5 -11.66 -18.70 -18.04
CA SER A 5 -10.37 -18.65 -17.37
C SER A 5 -9.45 -19.77 -17.85
N ASP A 6 -8.15 -19.50 -17.91
CA ASP A 6 -7.10 -20.43 -18.35
C ASP A 6 -7.33 -21.01 -19.77
N CYS A 7 -8.12 -20.33 -20.60
CA CYS A 7 -8.28 -20.65 -22.02
C CYS A 7 -7.14 -20.00 -22.83
N PHE A 8 -5.91 -20.50 -22.66
CA PHE A 8 -4.68 -19.93 -23.22
C PHE A 8 -4.67 -19.75 -24.75
N GLU A 9 -5.41 -20.59 -25.47
CA GLU A 9 -5.49 -20.59 -26.94
C GLU A 9 -6.66 -19.71 -27.46
N LEU A 10 -7.37 -19.00 -26.57
CA LEU A 10 -8.50 -18.14 -26.95
C LEU A 10 -7.99 -16.82 -27.53
N GLU A 11 -7.82 -16.78 -28.85
CA GLU A 11 -7.34 -15.60 -29.58
C GLU A 11 -8.47 -14.67 -30.05
N VAL A 12 -9.65 -15.24 -30.32
CA VAL A 12 -10.75 -14.53 -30.98
C VAL A 12 -12.04 -14.64 -30.18
N ILE A 13 -12.64 -13.49 -29.87
CA ILE A 13 -14.04 -13.37 -29.46
C ILE A 13 -14.69 -12.48 -30.52
N PRO A 14 -15.60 -12.98 -31.37
CA PRO A 14 -16.16 -12.16 -32.44
C PRO A 14 -16.90 -10.92 -31.88
N PRO A 15 -16.92 -9.79 -32.61
CA PRO A 15 -17.55 -8.57 -32.14
C PRO A 15 -19.05 -8.80 -31.87
N ASN A 16 -19.57 -8.17 -30.82
CA ASN A 16 -20.94 -8.28 -30.33
C ASN A 16 -21.29 -9.67 -29.73
N THR A 17 -20.34 -10.58 -29.58
CA THR A 17 -20.60 -11.88 -28.95
C THR A 17 -20.95 -11.70 -27.48
N LEU A 18 -20.23 -10.82 -26.77
CA LEU A 18 -20.42 -10.63 -25.34
C LEU A 18 -21.71 -9.85 -25.07
N SER A 19 -22.00 -8.80 -25.85
CA SER A 19 -23.22 -7.98 -25.67
C SER A 19 -24.53 -8.76 -25.88
N ASN A 20 -24.51 -9.87 -26.62
CA ASN A 20 -25.66 -10.75 -26.80
C ASN A 20 -26.01 -11.57 -25.54
N LEU A 21 -25.11 -11.66 -24.57
CA LEU A 21 -25.31 -12.39 -23.32
C LEU A 21 -26.02 -11.51 -22.28
N SER A 22 -27.21 -11.00 -22.60
CA SER A 22 -27.90 -9.96 -21.81
C SER A 22 -28.16 -10.30 -20.33
N MET A 23 -28.24 -11.58 -19.99
CA MET A 23 -28.42 -12.09 -18.62
C MET A 23 -27.09 -12.41 -17.91
N LEU A 24 -25.95 -12.03 -18.48
CA LEU A 24 -24.64 -12.36 -17.93
C LEU A 24 -24.35 -11.54 -16.67
N GLU A 25 -24.25 -12.22 -15.54
CA GLU A 25 -23.92 -11.63 -14.23
C GLU A 25 -22.43 -11.65 -13.91
N GLU A 26 -21.71 -12.62 -14.47
CA GLU A 26 -20.31 -12.89 -14.17
C GLU A 26 -19.58 -13.32 -15.42
N LEU A 27 -18.46 -12.65 -15.70
CA LEU A 27 -17.55 -12.94 -16.79
C LEU A 27 -16.14 -13.14 -16.23
N CYS A 28 -15.62 -14.36 -16.35
CA CYS A 28 -14.28 -14.70 -15.91
C CYS A 28 -13.39 -14.97 -17.13
N MET A 29 -12.34 -14.17 -17.29
CA MET A 29 -11.34 -14.31 -18.36
C MET A 29 -9.93 -14.22 -17.77
N GLY A 30 -9.74 -14.83 -16.60
CA GLY A 30 -8.44 -14.91 -15.96
C GLY A 30 -7.46 -15.69 -16.83
N ASN A 31 -6.26 -15.17 -17.05
CA ASN A 31 -5.19 -15.90 -17.72
C ASN A 31 -5.60 -16.45 -19.11
N SER A 32 -6.31 -15.62 -19.89
CA SER A 32 -7.01 -16.01 -21.11
C SER A 32 -6.98 -14.87 -22.14
N PHE A 33 -8.14 -14.39 -22.58
CA PHE A 33 -8.29 -13.34 -23.58
C PHE A 33 -7.84 -11.95 -23.07
N HIS A 34 -7.01 -11.28 -23.88
CA HIS A 34 -6.45 -9.96 -23.56
C HIS A 34 -6.34 -9.02 -24.79
N HIS A 35 -6.71 -9.49 -25.99
CA HIS A 35 -6.66 -8.77 -27.27
C HIS A 35 -7.98 -8.04 -27.59
N TRP A 36 -8.37 -7.13 -26.71
CA TRP A 36 -9.58 -6.31 -26.87
C TRP A 36 -9.48 -5.37 -28.07
N ALA A 37 -10.56 -5.29 -28.84
CA ALA A 37 -10.60 -4.48 -30.05
C ALA A 37 -10.56 -2.97 -29.82
N THR A 38 -9.72 -2.27 -30.59
CA THR A 38 -9.86 -0.83 -30.87
C THR A 38 -10.73 -0.59 -32.12
N GLU A 39 -11.25 0.62 -32.34
CA GLU A 39 -12.24 0.91 -33.40
C GLU A 39 -11.84 0.31 -34.77
N GLY A 40 -12.66 -0.61 -35.29
CA GLY A 40 -12.46 -1.24 -36.61
C GLY A 40 -11.78 -2.61 -36.62
N GLU A 41 -11.52 -3.21 -35.46
CA GLU A 41 -10.92 -4.57 -35.34
C GLU A 41 -11.96 -5.71 -35.29
N ASP A 42 -11.50 -6.94 -35.58
CA ASP A 42 -12.32 -8.15 -35.70
C ASP A 42 -12.61 -8.88 -34.37
N ASN A 43 -12.27 -8.26 -33.22
CA ASN A 43 -12.44 -8.83 -31.89
C ASN A 43 -13.49 -8.09 -31.05
N ALA A 44 -13.86 -8.68 -29.91
CA ALA A 44 -14.77 -8.05 -28.98
C ALA A 44 -14.17 -6.80 -28.35
N SER A 45 -14.98 -5.76 -28.18
CA SER A 45 -14.58 -4.51 -27.55
C SER A 45 -15.08 -4.42 -26.11
N LEU A 46 -14.35 -3.73 -25.24
CA LEU A 46 -14.77 -3.47 -23.86
C LEU A 46 -16.09 -2.68 -23.77
N VAL A 47 -16.44 -1.93 -24.82
CA VAL A 47 -17.73 -1.23 -24.94
C VAL A 47 -18.91 -2.22 -24.95
N GLU A 48 -18.71 -3.48 -25.35
CA GLU A 48 -19.77 -4.50 -25.27
C GLU A 48 -20.21 -4.78 -23.83
N LEU A 49 -19.29 -4.69 -22.88
CA LEU A 49 -19.57 -4.96 -21.47
C LEU A 49 -20.43 -3.86 -20.83
N ASP A 50 -20.38 -2.64 -21.35
CA ASP A 50 -21.28 -1.56 -20.91
C ASP A 50 -22.75 -1.87 -21.22
N HIS A 51 -23.01 -2.66 -22.25
CA HIS A 51 -24.35 -3.09 -22.67
C HIS A 51 -24.90 -4.27 -21.87
N LEU A 52 -24.12 -4.84 -20.93
CA LEU A 52 -24.56 -5.93 -20.07
C LEU A 52 -25.14 -5.37 -18.76
N PRO A 53 -26.48 -5.33 -18.60
CA PRO A 53 -27.10 -4.63 -17.47
C PRO A 53 -26.94 -5.38 -16.14
N HIS A 54 -26.73 -6.69 -16.19
CA HIS A 54 -26.63 -7.57 -15.03
C HIS A 54 -25.19 -7.90 -14.62
N LEU A 55 -24.18 -7.48 -15.40
CA LEU A 55 -22.78 -7.82 -15.14
C LEU A 55 -22.27 -7.09 -13.89
N THR A 56 -22.04 -7.86 -12.83
CA THR A 56 -21.55 -7.38 -11.52
C THR A 56 -20.21 -7.97 -11.12
N ASN A 57 -19.80 -9.10 -11.71
CA ASN A 57 -18.53 -9.76 -11.42
C ASN A 57 -17.68 -9.86 -12.68
N LEU A 58 -16.44 -9.38 -12.62
CA LEU A 58 -15.58 -9.31 -13.80
C LEU A 58 -14.12 -9.60 -13.49
N ASP A 59 -13.61 -10.66 -14.10
CA ASP A 59 -12.19 -10.96 -14.12
C ASP A 59 -11.70 -10.81 -15.56
N MET A 60 -10.71 -9.94 -15.78
CA MET A 60 -10.17 -9.69 -17.11
C MET A 60 -8.75 -9.13 -17.12
N HIS A 61 -8.09 -9.34 -18.26
CA HIS A 61 -6.84 -8.71 -18.61
C HIS A 61 -7.06 -7.75 -19.78
N VAL A 62 -6.48 -6.55 -19.68
CA VAL A 62 -6.38 -5.58 -20.77
C VAL A 62 -4.92 -5.21 -20.96
N LEU A 63 -4.38 -5.29 -22.18
CA LEU A 63 -2.98 -4.86 -22.42
C LEU A 63 -2.84 -3.35 -22.43
N ASP A 64 -3.72 -2.67 -23.17
CA ASP A 64 -3.68 -1.22 -23.34
C ASP A 64 -4.81 -0.54 -22.55
N SER A 65 -4.41 0.27 -21.59
CA SER A 65 -5.33 1.08 -20.76
C SER A 65 -6.23 2.00 -21.58
N HIS A 66 -5.85 2.39 -22.80
CA HIS A 66 -6.67 3.27 -23.66
C HIS A 66 -7.89 2.56 -24.26
N VAL A 67 -7.90 1.22 -24.24
CA VAL A 67 -9.06 0.42 -24.69
C VAL A 67 -10.17 0.43 -23.62
N MET A 68 -9.83 0.74 -22.36
CA MET A 68 -10.83 0.81 -21.29
C MET A 68 -11.90 1.84 -21.64
N SER A 69 -13.15 1.38 -21.67
CA SER A 69 -14.26 2.25 -22.00
C SER A 69 -14.42 3.37 -20.96
N LYS A 70 -14.90 4.53 -21.42
CA LYS A 70 -15.41 5.62 -20.56
C LYS A 70 -16.69 5.23 -19.80
N GLY A 71 -17.16 4.01 -20.00
CA GLY A 71 -18.50 3.58 -19.67
C GLY A 71 -18.74 3.31 -18.18
N MET A 72 -19.99 2.97 -17.90
CA MET A 72 -20.53 2.87 -16.55
C MET A 72 -20.20 1.54 -15.86
N LEU A 73 -19.59 0.57 -16.57
CA LEU A 73 -19.24 -0.73 -16.04
C LEU A 73 -18.52 -0.63 -14.68
N SER A 74 -17.56 0.29 -14.58
CA SER A 74 -16.78 0.59 -13.36
C SER A 74 -17.63 0.92 -12.13
N LYS A 75 -18.89 1.35 -12.28
CA LYS A 75 -19.80 1.67 -11.16
C LYS A 75 -20.68 0.52 -10.73
N ARG A 76 -20.99 -0.43 -11.62
CA ARG A 76 -21.90 -1.56 -11.35
C ARG A 76 -21.19 -2.76 -10.72
N LEU A 77 -19.90 -2.96 -11.03
CA LEU A 77 -19.17 -4.14 -10.58
C LEU A 77 -19.13 -4.24 -9.05
N GLU A 78 -19.63 -5.33 -8.48
CA GLU A 78 -19.56 -5.65 -7.06
C GLU A 78 -18.21 -6.29 -6.73
N ARG A 79 -17.74 -7.18 -7.61
CA ARG A 79 -16.43 -7.83 -7.58
C ARG A 79 -15.70 -7.59 -8.89
N PHE A 80 -14.39 -7.40 -8.82
CA PHE A 80 -13.58 -7.34 -10.02
C PHE A 80 -12.14 -7.76 -9.75
N ARG A 81 -11.53 -8.42 -10.73
CA ARG A 81 -10.09 -8.62 -10.83
C ARG A 81 -9.64 -8.17 -12.22
N ILE A 82 -9.21 -6.92 -12.30
CA ILE A 82 -8.88 -6.29 -13.58
C ILE A 82 -7.39 -5.99 -13.59
N PHE A 83 -6.69 -6.55 -14.57
CA PHE A 83 -5.27 -6.26 -14.78
C PHE A 83 -5.07 -5.49 -16.08
N ILE A 84 -4.27 -4.43 -16.00
CA ILE A 84 -4.01 -3.52 -17.11
C ILE A 84 -2.49 -3.45 -17.32
N GLY A 85 -2.03 -3.79 -18.52
CA GLY A 85 -0.60 -3.87 -18.88
C GLY A 85 -0.08 -5.31 -18.96
N ASP A 86 1.18 -5.48 -19.33
CA ASP A 86 1.75 -6.73 -19.89
C ASP A 86 2.56 -7.60 -18.90
N VAL A 87 2.59 -7.26 -17.61
CA VAL A 87 3.53 -7.88 -16.64
C VAL A 87 2.88 -8.57 -15.44
N TRP A 88 1.56 -8.65 -15.42
CA TRP A 88 0.83 -9.12 -14.24
C TRP A 88 0.66 -10.63 -14.24
N ASP A 89 1.03 -11.24 -13.12
CA ASP A 89 0.58 -12.59 -12.77
C ASP A 89 -0.87 -12.57 -12.27
N TRP A 90 -1.53 -13.71 -12.39
CA TRP A 90 -2.85 -13.96 -11.80
C TRP A 90 -2.80 -14.41 -10.34
N ASP A 91 -1.58 -14.63 -9.83
CA ASP A 91 -1.32 -14.86 -8.43
C ASP A 91 -1.55 -13.56 -7.64
N GLY A 92 -2.27 -13.68 -6.54
CA GLY A 92 -2.53 -12.59 -5.61
C GLY A 92 -2.22 -13.07 -4.20
N VAL A 93 -1.48 -12.28 -3.45
CA VAL A 93 -1.21 -12.58 -2.03
C VAL A 93 -2.50 -12.49 -1.22
N TYR A 94 -3.43 -11.62 -1.63
CA TYR A 94 -4.67 -11.33 -0.92
C TYR A 94 -5.91 -11.80 -1.68
N GLN A 95 -6.90 -12.32 -0.96
CA GLN A 95 -8.19 -12.74 -1.51
C GLN A 95 -9.21 -11.58 -1.54
N SER A 96 -8.82 -10.44 -2.11
CA SER A 96 -9.66 -9.25 -2.20
C SER A 96 -10.72 -9.38 -3.29
N SER A 97 -11.95 -8.90 -3.02
CA SER A 97 -13.04 -8.99 -4.00
C SER A 97 -12.94 -7.93 -5.10
N ARG A 98 -12.14 -6.89 -4.90
CA ARG A 98 -11.91 -5.79 -5.83
C ARG A 98 -10.40 -5.55 -5.96
N THR A 99 -9.79 -6.23 -6.92
CA THR A 99 -8.36 -6.17 -7.18
C THR A 99 -8.11 -5.46 -8.50
N LEU A 100 -7.20 -4.49 -8.49
CA LEU A 100 -6.79 -3.75 -9.67
C LEU A 100 -5.26 -3.74 -9.75
N LYS A 101 -4.70 -4.28 -10.82
CA LYS A 101 -3.26 -4.19 -11.11
C LYS A 101 -3.07 -3.36 -12.37
N ILE A 102 -2.29 -2.28 -12.31
CA ILE A 102 -2.14 -1.35 -13.44
C ILE A 102 -0.67 -1.01 -13.65
N LYS A 103 -0.15 -1.32 -14.83
CA LYS A 103 1.12 -0.79 -15.31
C LYS A 103 0.79 0.37 -16.25
N LEU A 104 1.17 1.58 -15.89
CA LEU A 104 0.89 2.77 -16.69
C LEU A 104 2.18 3.48 -17.05
N ASN A 105 2.52 3.47 -18.33
CA ASN A 105 3.64 4.26 -18.85
C ASN A 105 3.20 5.68 -19.24
N THR A 106 2.10 6.18 -18.67
CA THR A 106 1.43 7.43 -19.02
C THR A 106 1.12 8.24 -17.75
N SER A 107 0.94 9.56 -17.92
CA SER A 107 0.52 10.46 -16.85
C SER A 107 -0.87 10.09 -16.30
N ALA A 108 -1.10 10.20 -14.99
CA ALA A 108 -2.43 10.03 -14.40
C ALA A 108 -3.47 11.00 -14.98
N SER A 109 -3.04 12.16 -15.47
CA SER A 109 -3.92 13.12 -16.18
C SER A 109 -4.55 12.55 -17.46
N HIS A 110 -4.02 11.44 -17.99
CA HIS A 110 -4.54 10.76 -19.18
C HIS A 110 -5.30 9.48 -18.84
N LEU A 111 -5.52 9.18 -17.55
CA LEU A 111 -6.32 8.02 -17.18
C LEU A 111 -7.78 8.28 -17.51
N GLU A 112 -8.37 7.31 -18.21
CA GLU A 112 -9.80 7.33 -18.49
C GLU A 112 -10.62 7.28 -17.19
N HIS A 113 -11.76 7.98 -17.18
CA HIS A 113 -12.60 8.10 -15.98
C HIS A 113 -13.00 6.74 -15.40
N GLY A 114 -13.25 5.74 -16.26
CA GLY A 114 -13.56 4.37 -15.83
C GLY A 114 -12.44 3.74 -14.99
N VAL A 115 -11.18 3.97 -15.35
CA VAL A 115 -10.01 3.47 -14.61
C VAL A 115 -9.89 4.16 -13.26
N LEU A 116 -10.09 5.49 -13.22
CA LEU A 116 -10.13 6.25 -11.96
C LEU A 116 -11.25 5.74 -11.03
N MET A 117 -12.41 5.40 -11.57
CA MET A 117 -13.50 4.83 -10.76
C MET A 117 -13.16 3.44 -10.21
N LEU A 118 -12.46 2.60 -10.97
CA LEU A 118 -11.96 1.30 -10.47
C LEU A 118 -10.92 1.50 -9.37
N LEU A 119 -9.97 2.43 -9.56
CA LEU A 119 -8.94 2.79 -8.57
C LEU A 119 -9.55 3.15 -7.23
N LYS A 120 -10.55 4.05 -7.22
CA LYS A 120 -11.25 4.49 -6.00
C LYS A 120 -11.96 3.36 -5.25
N ARG A 121 -12.39 2.31 -5.97
CA ARG A 121 -13.18 1.21 -5.41
C ARG A 121 -12.33 -0.02 -5.07
N ALA A 122 -11.06 -0.05 -5.50
CA ALA A 122 -10.16 -1.16 -5.28
C ALA A 122 -9.92 -1.36 -3.77
N GLN A 123 -9.82 -2.63 -3.38
CA GLN A 123 -9.39 -3.07 -2.06
C GLN A 123 -7.93 -3.51 -2.09
N ASP A 124 -7.48 -4.05 -3.22
CA ASP A 124 -6.09 -4.42 -3.47
C ASP A 124 -5.62 -3.76 -4.76
N LEU A 125 -4.63 -2.87 -4.65
CA LEU A 125 -4.19 -1.99 -5.73
C LEU A 125 -2.69 -2.11 -5.97
N TYR A 126 -2.32 -2.54 -7.17
CA TYR A 126 -0.94 -2.56 -7.64
C TYR A 126 -0.76 -1.52 -8.73
N LEU A 127 0.22 -0.65 -8.55
CA LEU A 127 0.57 0.40 -9.49
C LEU A 127 2.06 0.28 -9.82
N LEU A 128 2.33 0.06 -11.10
CA LEU A 128 3.68 -0.12 -11.61
C LEU A 128 4.01 0.95 -12.66
N GLU A 129 5.21 1.50 -12.56
CA GLU A 129 5.80 2.42 -13.54
C GLU A 129 5.01 3.71 -13.79
N LEU A 130 4.24 4.18 -12.78
CA LEU A 130 3.47 5.41 -12.91
C LEU A 130 4.36 6.60 -13.27
N LYS A 131 4.02 7.25 -14.39
CA LYS A 131 4.65 8.49 -14.84
C LYS A 131 3.77 9.69 -14.52
N GLY A 132 4.38 10.84 -14.33
CA GLY A 132 3.70 12.11 -14.11
C GLY A 132 2.93 12.23 -12.80
N VAL A 133 2.87 11.18 -11.98
CA VAL A 133 2.24 11.19 -10.66
C VAL A 133 3.24 11.58 -9.61
N ASN A 134 3.06 12.75 -9.02
CA ASN A 134 3.91 13.26 -7.95
C ASN A 134 3.35 12.90 -6.57
N ASN A 135 2.03 13.04 -6.40
CA ASN A 135 1.30 12.83 -5.16
C ASN A 135 0.15 11.84 -5.39
N VAL A 136 0.31 10.63 -4.83
CA VAL A 136 -0.60 9.51 -5.09
C VAL A 136 -2.05 9.84 -4.71
N VAL A 137 -2.27 10.35 -3.48
CA VAL A 137 -3.63 10.62 -3.02
C VAL A 137 -4.27 11.78 -3.79
N SER A 138 -3.59 12.92 -3.94
CA SER A 138 -4.24 14.08 -4.58
C SER A 138 -4.53 13.88 -6.06
N GLU A 139 -3.77 13.03 -6.74
CA GLU A 139 -3.89 12.84 -8.19
C GLU A 139 -4.72 11.61 -8.57
N LEU A 140 -4.73 10.55 -7.75
CA LEU A 140 -5.46 9.31 -8.08
C LEU A 140 -6.81 9.20 -7.35
N ASP A 141 -6.87 9.60 -6.08
CA ASP A 141 -8.12 9.60 -5.31
C ASP A 141 -8.15 10.67 -4.22
N THR A 142 -8.72 11.82 -4.57
CA THR A 142 -8.91 12.95 -3.65
C THR A 142 -9.84 12.65 -2.47
N GLU A 143 -10.58 11.53 -2.50
CA GLU A 143 -11.39 11.06 -1.37
C GLU A 143 -10.55 10.26 -0.35
N GLY A 144 -9.28 9.97 -0.65
CA GLY A 144 -8.34 9.38 0.30
C GLY A 144 -8.35 7.86 0.35
N PHE A 145 -8.77 7.15 -0.69
CA PHE A 145 -8.75 5.68 -0.78
C PHE A 145 -9.45 5.00 0.40
N LEU A 146 -10.72 5.34 0.60
CA LEU A 146 -11.50 4.94 1.78
C LEU A 146 -11.76 3.43 1.90
N GLN A 147 -11.58 2.67 0.82
CA GLN A 147 -11.85 1.23 0.76
C GLN A 147 -10.59 0.38 0.58
N LEU A 148 -9.43 1.02 0.41
CA LEU A 148 -8.20 0.34 0.05
C LEU A 148 -7.59 -0.35 1.27
N ARG A 149 -7.30 -1.65 1.13
CA ARG A 149 -6.69 -2.50 2.15
C ARG A 149 -5.22 -2.77 1.87
N HIS A 150 -4.86 -2.92 0.60
CA HIS A 150 -3.49 -3.25 0.20
C HIS A 150 -3.07 -2.32 -0.94
N LEU A 151 -1.96 -1.61 -0.74
CA LEU A 151 -1.38 -0.73 -1.75
C LEU A 151 0.05 -1.14 -2.07
N HIS A 152 0.29 -1.41 -3.35
CA HIS A 152 1.60 -1.73 -3.90
C HIS A 152 1.99 -0.68 -4.93
N LEU A 153 3.11 0.01 -4.69
CA LEU A 153 3.69 1.00 -5.60
C LEU A 153 5.10 0.57 -6.00
N HIS A 154 5.32 0.33 -7.28
CA HIS A 154 6.58 -0.20 -7.81
C HIS A 154 7.11 0.64 -8.97
N ASN A 155 8.42 0.88 -8.98
CA ASN A 155 9.16 1.44 -10.13
C ASN A 155 8.61 2.79 -10.66
N SER A 156 7.93 3.57 -9.84
CA SER A 156 7.36 4.87 -10.25
C SER A 156 8.32 6.00 -9.84
N SER A 157 9.04 6.56 -10.83
CA SER A 157 10.13 7.51 -10.59
C SER A 157 9.70 8.90 -10.17
N ASP A 158 8.45 9.28 -10.44
CA ASP A 158 7.99 10.67 -10.30
C ASP A 158 7.29 10.92 -8.95
N ILE A 159 6.92 9.84 -8.25
CA ILE A 159 6.24 9.91 -6.95
C ILE A 159 7.19 10.48 -5.91
N GLN A 160 6.87 11.66 -5.40
CA GLN A 160 7.57 12.31 -4.30
C GLN A 160 6.81 12.15 -2.97
N PHE A 161 5.48 12.05 -3.03
CA PHE A 161 4.61 11.95 -1.88
C PHE A 161 3.57 10.84 -2.07
N ILE A 162 3.31 10.05 -1.02
CA ILE A 162 2.08 9.23 -0.99
C ILE A 162 0.90 10.13 -0.65
N ILE A 163 1.07 10.94 0.39
CA ILE A 163 0.13 11.97 0.81
C ILE A 163 0.87 13.29 0.93
N ASN A 164 0.41 14.29 0.20
CA ASN A 164 0.77 15.67 0.45
C ASN A 164 -0.49 16.55 0.46
N THR A 165 -0.83 17.08 1.63
CA THR A 165 -1.98 17.92 1.88
C THR A 165 -1.48 19.26 2.38
N SER A 166 -1.52 20.29 1.54
CA SER A 166 -1.17 21.67 1.91
C SER A 166 -2.29 22.39 2.67
N SER A 167 -3.24 21.64 3.23
CA SER A 167 -4.43 22.16 3.89
C SER A 167 -4.23 22.22 5.41
N GLU A 168 -4.74 23.27 6.05
CA GLU A 168 -4.85 23.36 7.51
C GLU A 168 -5.94 22.42 8.08
N VAL A 169 -6.76 21.82 7.21
CA VAL A 169 -7.79 20.87 7.60
C VAL A 169 -7.23 19.45 7.61
N PRO A 170 -7.38 18.69 8.71
CA PRO A 170 -6.98 17.29 8.79
C PRO A 170 -7.61 16.44 7.67
N SER A 171 -6.76 15.72 6.93
CA SER A 171 -7.20 14.86 5.83
C SER A 171 -7.50 13.44 6.32
N HIS A 172 -8.59 12.86 5.82
CA HIS A 172 -9.00 11.50 6.14
C HIS A 172 -8.63 10.56 4.99
N VAL A 173 -7.52 9.84 5.15
CA VAL A 173 -6.93 9.01 4.09
C VAL A 173 -6.60 7.62 4.62
N PHE A 174 -6.77 6.59 3.80
CA PHE A 174 -6.44 5.21 4.12
C PHE A 174 -6.98 4.70 5.48
N PRO A 175 -8.28 4.87 5.80
CA PRO A 175 -8.83 4.47 7.11
C PRO A 175 -8.84 2.96 7.34
N VAL A 176 -8.79 2.17 6.26
CA VAL A 176 -8.86 0.70 6.31
C VAL A 176 -7.66 0.02 5.67
N LEU A 177 -6.59 0.76 5.39
CA LEU A 177 -5.36 0.20 4.79
C LEU A 177 -4.67 -0.72 5.80
N GLU A 178 -4.43 -1.95 5.38
CA GLU A 178 -3.83 -3.04 6.16
C GLU A 178 -2.36 -3.26 5.80
N SER A 179 -1.98 -3.05 4.52
CA SER A 179 -0.60 -3.19 4.08
C SER A 179 -0.19 -2.15 3.04
N LEU A 180 1.06 -1.68 3.16
CA LEU A 180 1.67 -0.71 2.26
C LEU A 180 3.04 -1.19 1.78
N PHE A 181 3.18 -1.39 0.48
CA PHE A 181 4.41 -1.84 -0.17
C PHE A 181 4.92 -0.77 -1.13
N LEU A 182 6.10 -0.24 -0.85
CA LEU A 182 6.74 0.84 -1.61
C LEU A 182 8.09 0.35 -2.10
N TYR A 183 8.24 0.15 -3.41
CA TYR A 183 9.47 -0.40 -3.96
C TYR A 183 9.99 0.39 -5.15
N ASN A 184 11.28 0.75 -5.08
CA ASN A 184 11.99 1.47 -6.13
C ASN A 184 11.30 2.79 -6.53
N LEU A 185 10.80 3.54 -5.54
CA LEU A 185 10.27 4.89 -5.71
C LEU A 185 11.40 5.90 -5.51
N VAL A 186 12.24 6.05 -6.54
CA VAL A 186 13.53 6.77 -6.43
C VAL A 186 13.40 8.25 -6.09
N SER A 187 12.23 8.85 -6.33
CA SER A 187 11.95 10.24 -5.95
C SER A 187 11.15 10.40 -4.65
N LEU A 188 10.74 9.31 -3.99
CA LEU A 188 9.90 9.39 -2.79
C LEU A 188 10.64 10.12 -1.67
N GLU A 189 10.13 11.28 -1.27
CA GLU A 189 10.74 12.13 -0.24
C GLU A 189 10.10 11.92 1.12
N LYS A 190 8.76 11.81 1.14
CA LYS A 190 7.97 11.62 2.37
C LYS A 190 6.77 10.74 2.10
N LEU A 191 6.42 9.89 3.06
CA LEU A 191 5.15 9.18 3.05
C LEU A 191 3.97 10.16 3.18
N CYS A 192 4.06 11.05 4.19
CA CYS A 192 3.00 11.99 4.53
C CYS A 192 3.59 13.39 4.74
N HIS A 193 2.96 14.37 4.12
CA HIS A 193 3.16 15.78 4.39
C HIS A 193 1.80 16.45 4.60
N GLY A 194 1.62 17.10 5.75
CA GLY A 194 0.34 17.71 6.17
C GLY A 194 -0.33 17.00 7.33
N ILE A 195 -1.52 17.48 7.70
CA ILE A 195 -2.26 17.04 8.90
C ILE A 195 -3.20 15.89 8.54
N LEU A 196 -3.10 14.76 9.24
CA LEU A 196 -3.98 13.62 9.05
C LEU A 196 -4.93 13.45 10.25
N THR A 197 -6.13 12.93 9.98
CA THR A 197 -7.04 12.50 11.05
C THR A 197 -6.50 11.25 11.75
N ALA A 198 -6.88 11.05 13.02
CA ALA A 198 -6.47 9.88 13.82
C ALA A 198 -6.96 8.53 13.26
N GLU A 199 -7.94 8.55 12.36
CA GLU A 199 -8.42 7.34 11.67
C GLU A 199 -7.51 6.93 10.50
N SER A 200 -6.63 7.81 10.05
CA SER A 200 -5.72 7.52 8.92
C SER A 200 -4.71 6.45 9.33
N PHE A 201 -4.51 5.44 8.48
CA PHE A 201 -3.63 4.29 8.74
C PHE A 201 -3.95 3.47 10.01
N ARG A 202 -5.14 3.64 10.61
CA ARG A 202 -5.49 2.99 11.88
C ARG A 202 -5.42 1.46 11.83
N LYS A 203 -5.67 0.86 10.66
CA LYS A 203 -5.61 -0.58 10.42
C LYS A 203 -4.28 -1.08 9.84
N LEU A 204 -3.28 -0.21 9.69
CA LEU A 204 -2.04 -0.59 9.04
C LEU A 204 -1.29 -1.61 9.91
N THR A 205 -1.03 -2.79 9.33
CA THR A 205 -0.36 -3.92 9.99
C THR A 205 1.02 -4.20 9.40
N ILE A 206 1.20 -3.97 8.09
CA ILE A 206 2.44 -4.27 7.37
C ILE A 206 2.89 -3.05 6.59
N ILE A 207 4.16 -2.70 6.72
CA ILE A 207 4.82 -1.77 5.81
C ILE A 207 6.13 -2.35 5.31
N GLU A 208 6.30 -2.36 3.99
CA GLU A 208 7.55 -2.74 3.35
C GLU A 208 8.04 -1.62 2.43
N VAL A 209 9.28 -1.19 2.62
CA VAL A 209 9.90 -0.13 1.83
C VAL A 209 11.25 -0.58 1.32
N GLY A 210 11.41 -0.63 0.00
CA GLY A 210 12.63 -1.08 -0.65
C GLY A 210 13.13 -0.08 -1.69
N LYS A 211 14.43 0.21 -1.71
CA LYS A 211 15.05 1.03 -2.78
C LYS A 211 14.43 2.43 -2.96
N CYS A 212 13.87 3.03 -1.92
CA CYS A 212 13.37 4.41 -1.92
C CYS A 212 14.51 5.36 -1.50
N VAL A 213 15.40 5.66 -2.44
CA VAL A 213 16.72 6.26 -2.15
C VAL A 213 16.72 7.75 -1.76
N LYS A 214 15.58 8.44 -1.81
CA LYS A 214 15.42 9.82 -1.29
C LYS A 214 14.65 9.90 0.03
N LEU A 215 14.07 8.79 0.48
CA LEU A 215 13.25 8.76 1.67
C LEU A 215 14.17 8.89 2.89
N LYS A 216 14.04 10.01 3.61
CA LYS A 216 14.85 10.27 4.82
C LYS A 216 14.25 9.68 6.08
N HIS A 217 12.92 9.67 6.16
CA HIS A 217 12.18 9.15 7.29
C HIS A 217 10.91 8.44 6.82
N LEU A 218 10.49 7.38 7.51
CA LEU A 218 9.31 6.63 7.12
C LEU A 218 8.03 7.34 7.53
N PHE A 219 7.92 7.74 8.80
CA PHE A 219 6.73 8.41 9.35
C PHE A 219 7.08 9.72 10.07
N PRO A 220 6.24 10.75 9.96
CA PRO A 220 6.22 11.80 10.97
C PRO A 220 5.65 11.27 12.30
N PHE A 221 6.02 11.91 13.41
CA PHE A 221 5.65 11.45 14.75
C PHE A 221 4.12 11.39 14.96
N SER A 222 3.36 12.36 14.46
CA SER A 222 1.89 12.39 14.57
C SER A 222 1.23 11.14 13.98
N VAL A 223 1.72 10.69 12.82
CA VAL A 223 1.19 9.51 12.13
C VAL A 223 1.59 8.25 12.86
N ALA A 224 2.88 8.12 13.20
CA ALA A 224 3.38 6.93 13.89
C ALA A 224 2.70 6.68 15.25
N ARG A 225 2.20 7.73 15.91
CA ARG A 225 1.44 7.62 17.17
C ARG A 225 0.11 6.85 17.00
N GLY A 226 -0.50 6.91 15.81
CA GLY A 226 -1.76 6.21 15.51
C GLY A 226 -1.58 4.73 15.12
N LEU A 227 -0.35 4.27 14.87
CA LEU A 227 -0.05 2.95 14.29
C LEU A 227 0.00 1.81 15.32
N SER A 228 -1.01 1.76 16.20
CA SER A 228 -1.10 0.77 17.29
C SER A 228 -1.24 -0.69 16.84
N GLN A 229 -1.66 -0.93 15.59
CA GLN A 229 -1.85 -2.26 14.99
C GLN A 229 -0.67 -2.71 14.12
N LEU A 230 0.37 -1.89 13.99
CA LEU A 230 1.50 -2.19 13.13
C LEU A 230 2.29 -3.38 13.69
N GLN A 231 2.40 -4.43 12.88
CA GLN A 231 3.02 -5.71 13.23
C GLN A 231 4.38 -5.91 12.56
N THR A 232 4.52 -5.44 11.31
CA THR A 232 5.71 -5.66 10.50
C THR A 232 6.19 -4.36 9.88
N ILE A 233 7.48 -4.05 10.09
CA ILE A 233 8.23 -3.02 9.38
C ILE A 233 9.42 -3.70 8.69
N ASN A 234 9.47 -3.66 7.36
CA ASN A 234 10.60 -4.13 6.58
C ASN A 234 11.14 -3.00 5.71
N ILE A 235 12.40 -2.61 5.91
CA ILE A 235 13.02 -1.53 5.16
C ILE A 235 14.35 -2.00 4.61
N SER A 236 14.54 -1.87 3.30
CA SER A 236 15.74 -2.31 2.62
C SER A 236 16.24 -1.29 1.60
N PHE A 237 17.57 -1.13 1.48
CA PHE A 237 18.22 -0.33 0.44
C PHE A 237 17.73 1.13 0.32
N CYS A 238 17.26 1.73 1.42
CA CYS A 238 16.87 3.15 1.48
C CYS A 238 18.07 3.97 1.96
N LEU A 239 18.96 4.31 1.01
CA LEU A 239 20.32 4.78 1.30
C LEU A 239 20.40 6.11 2.05
N THR A 240 19.37 6.95 1.94
CA THR A 240 19.30 8.26 2.62
C THR A 240 18.50 8.24 3.92
N MET A 241 17.98 7.08 4.34
CA MET A 241 17.14 7.02 5.53
C MET A 241 17.96 7.31 6.78
N GLU A 242 17.58 8.36 7.51
CA GLU A 242 18.26 8.82 8.73
C GLU A 242 17.54 8.31 9.98
N GLU A 243 16.21 8.24 9.96
CA GLU A 243 15.38 7.75 11.06
C GLU A 243 14.14 7.01 10.56
N ILE A 244 13.53 6.15 11.39
CA ILE A 244 12.24 5.54 11.04
C ILE A 244 11.10 6.52 11.29
N VAL A 245 11.13 7.16 12.46
CA VAL A 245 10.13 8.14 12.88
C VAL A 245 10.80 9.49 13.12
N ALA A 246 10.38 10.51 12.37
CA ALA A 246 10.90 11.87 12.52
C ALA A 246 10.03 12.70 13.47
N LYS A 247 10.67 13.54 14.29
CA LYS A 247 10.03 14.67 14.96
C LYS A 247 9.49 15.64 13.89
N GLU A 248 8.28 16.13 14.08
CA GLU A 248 7.78 17.24 13.27
C GLU A 248 8.60 18.50 13.54
N GLY A 249 8.84 19.29 12.48
CA GLY A 249 9.49 20.59 12.60
C GLY A 249 8.64 21.56 13.41
N ASP A 250 9.22 22.71 13.78
CA ASP A 250 8.63 23.71 14.68
C ASP A 250 7.36 24.41 14.13
N GLU A 251 6.83 23.98 12.98
CA GLU A 251 5.61 24.51 12.34
C GLU A 251 4.30 23.95 12.94
N PHE A 252 4.40 22.94 13.80
CA PHE A 252 3.29 22.40 14.59
C PHE A 252 3.54 22.57 16.09
N GLU A 253 3.96 23.76 16.50
CA GLU A 253 3.84 24.19 17.89
C GLU A 253 2.36 24.48 18.21
N ASP A 254 1.92 23.99 19.38
CA ASP A 254 0.64 24.33 20.03
C ASP A 254 -0.66 23.70 19.49
N SER A 255 -0.82 22.37 19.64
CA SER A 255 -2.01 21.87 20.33
C SER A 255 -1.83 20.44 20.86
N TYR A 256 -2.32 20.23 22.08
CA TYR A 256 -2.30 19.00 22.87
C TYR A 256 -1.00 18.71 23.63
N THR A 257 -0.89 19.45 24.72
CA THR A 257 -0.28 19.02 25.97
C THR A 257 -0.81 17.65 26.42
N ALA A 258 -0.14 16.59 26.01
CA ALA A 258 -0.09 15.33 26.74
C ALA A 258 1.19 14.61 26.35
N ILE A 259 1.86 14.06 27.36
CA ILE A 259 2.91 13.07 27.22
C ILE A 259 2.24 11.79 26.71
N ASP A 260 1.80 11.80 25.46
CA ASP A 260 1.28 10.60 24.84
C ASP A 260 2.45 9.87 24.22
N ALA A 261 2.83 8.79 24.90
CA ALA A 261 3.83 7.86 24.42
C ALA A 261 3.39 7.32 23.05
N MET A 262 4.32 7.31 22.10
CA MET A 262 4.18 6.51 20.89
C MET A 262 4.46 5.06 21.26
N GLU A 263 3.53 4.17 20.95
CA GLU A 263 3.60 2.77 21.35
C GLU A 263 3.30 1.85 20.15
N PHE A 264 4.35 1.20 19.63
CA PHE A 264 4.24 0.12 18.64
C PHE A 264 3.92 -1.21 19.33
N ASN A 265 2.79 -1.27 20.03
CA ASN A 265 2.45 -2.37 20.96
C ASN A 265 2.27 -3.74 20.28
N GLN A 266 2.03 -3.77 18.96
CA GLN A 266 1.85 -5.00 18.20
C GLN A 266 3.03 -5.34 17.29
N LEU A 267 4.09 -4.52 17.28
CA LEU A 267 5.24 -4.73 16.40
C LEU A 267 5.98 -5.98 16.83
N SER A 268 5.96 -7.00 15.96
CA SER A 268 6.56 -8.31 16.19
C SER A 268 7.67 -8.63 15.20
N SER A 269 7.73 -7.91 14.07
CA SER A 269 8.75 -8.07 13.04
C SER A 269 9.31 -6.71 12.63
N LEU A 270 10.63 -6.55 12.79
CA LEU A 270 11.39 -5.38 12.35
C LEU A 270 12.63 -5.85 11.59
N SER A 271 12.70 -5.54 10.30
CA SER A 271 13.83 -5.84 9.43
C SER A 271 14.36 -4.56 8.81
N LEU A 272 15.63 -4.23 9.06
CA LEU A 272 16.30 -3.04 8.58
C LEU A 272 17.60 -3.45 7.88
N GLN A 273 17.68 -3.28 6.56
CA GLN A 273 18.77 -3.79 5.74
C GLN A 273 19.35 -2.73 4.81
N CYS A 274 20.68 -2.63 4.76
CA CYS A 274 21.38 -1.70 3.85
C CYS A 274 20.90 -0.23 4.00
N LEU A 275 20.87 0.28 5.24
CA LEU A 275 20.49 1.65 5.61
C LEU A 275 21.70 2.41 6.20
N PRO A 276 22.70 2.81 5.38
CA PRO A 276 23.99 3.30 5.86
C PRO A 276 23.93 4.61 6.65
N LEU A 277 22.85 5.39 6.52
CA LEU A 277 22.68 6.67 7.23
C LEU A 277 21.72 6.58 8.43
N LEU A 278 21.16 5.41 8.73
CA LEU A 278 20.20 5.25 9.82
C LEU A 278 20.92 5.41 11.17
N LYS A 279 20.57 6.46 11.92
CA LYS A 279 21.20 6.77 13.22
C LYS A 279 20.35 6.32 14.39
N ASN A 280 19.06 6.62 14.34
CA ASN A 280 18.10 6.39 15.41
C ASN A 280 16.78 5.87 14.84
N PHE A 281 15.99 5.17 15.64
CA PHE A 281 14.62 4.86 15.24
C PHE A 281 13.68 6.07 15.39
N CYS A 282 13.90 6.95 16.38
CA CYS A 282 13.06 8.12 16.64
C CYS A 282 13.85 9.30 17.26
N SER A 283 13.61 10.53 16.80
CA SER A 283 14.34 11.76 17.17
C SER A 283 14.00 12.38 18.54
N ARG A 284 13.09 11.81 19.34
CA ARG A 284 12.59 12.46 20.57
C ARG A 284 13.47 12.13 21.79
N GLU A 285 14.45 13.00 22.09
CA GLU A 285 15.49 12.85 23.14
C GLU A 285 15.04 12.97 24.62
N LYS A 286 13.76 12.84 24.96
CA LYS A 286 13.33 12.72 26.36
C LYS A 286 12.43 11.50 26.55
N THR A 287 13.11 10.38 26.78
CA THR A 287 12.58 9.11 27.34
C THR A 287 11.17 8.77 26.87
N SER A 288 11.05 8.23 25.65
CA SER A 288 9.94 7.34 25.36
C SER A 288 10.02 6.13 26.30
N ARG A 289 8.89 5.64 26.78
CA ARG A 289 8.81 4.35 27.50
C ARG A 289 9.02 3.15 26.57
N LEU A 290 9.97 3.25 25.64
CA LEU A 290 10.62 2.05 25.09
C LEU A 290 11.48 1.36 26.17
N CYS A 291 11.74 2.04 27.30
CA CYS A 291 12.46 1.51 28.45
C CYS A 291 11.68 1.79 29.75
N GLN A 292 10.78 0.90 30.17
CA GLN A 292 10.45 0.63 31.59
C GLN A 292 9.25 -0.33 31.72
N ALA A 293 9.55 -1.60 31.99
CA ALA A 293 8.65 -2.46 32.76
C ALA A 293 9.36 -2.80 34.09
N GLN A 294 8.76 -2.48 35.23
CA GLN A 294 9.32 -2.80 36.55
C GLN A 294 8.88 -4.21 37.02
N PRO A 295 9.73 -4.91 37.82
CA PRO A 295 9.45 -6.24 38.36
C PRO A 295 8.58 -6.19 39.63
N ASN A 296 7.64 -7.13 39.75
CA ASN A 296 7.01 -7.46 41.04
C ASN A 296 7.94 -8.37 41.87
N PRO A 297 8.14 -8.11 43.18
CA PRO A 297 8.94 -9.00 44.02
C PRO A 297 8.05 -10.05 44.70
N VAL A 298 8.39 -11.33 44.55
CA VAL A 298 8.05 -12.34 45.57
C VAL A 298 9.30 -13.17 45.83
N ALA A 299 9.70 -13.17 47.09
CA ALA A 299 10.86 -13.85 47.66
C ALA A 299 10.71 -15.38 47.62
N THR A 300 11.82 -16.12 47.47
CA THR A 300 12.34 -16.97 48.56
C THR A 300 13.78 -17.44 48.27
N SER A 301 14.56 -17.49 49.35
CA SER A 301 15.95 -17.96 49.49
C SER A 301 16.16 -19.44 49.17
N VAL A 302 17.39 -19.82 48.76
CA VAL A 302 18.40 -20.60 49.52
C VAL A 302 19.49 -21.18 48.57
N GLY A 303 20.77 -20.86 48.83
CA GLY A 303 21.87 -21.83 48.96
C GLY A 303 22.65 -22.38 47.75
N LEU A 304 23.94 -21.98 47.69
CA LEU A 304 25.18 -22.77 47.45
C LEU A 304 25.61 -23.25 46.02
N GLN A 305 26.75 -22.66 45.61
CA GLN A 305 27.95 -23.20 44.93
C GLN A 305 27.88 -23.92 43.55
N SER A 306 28.50 -23.26 42.57
CA SER A 306 29.35 -23.74 41.45
C SER A 306 28.91 -24.94 40.61
N LYS A 307 28.55 -24.67 39.34
CA LYS A 307 28.97 -25.43 38.14
C LYS A 307 28.52 -24.73 36.86
N GLU A 308 29.32 -24.86 35.81
CA GLU A 308 29.07 -24.39 34.45
C GLU A 308 27.88 -25.10 33.76
N ILE A 309 27.40 -24.47 32.68
CA ILE A 309 26.39 -24.89 31.67
C ILE A 309 24.93 -24.66 32.17
N SER A 310 23.99 -24.02 31.47
CA SER A 310 23.73 -23.84 30.04
C SER A 310 23.18 -22.45 29.70
N GLU A 311 23.16 -22.18 28.40
CA GLU A 311 22.23 -21.27 27.71
C GLU A 311 20.82 -21.39 28.32
N ASP A 312 20.34 -20.31 28.94
CA ASP A 312 19.06 -19.63 28.69
C ASP A 312 18.93 -18.47 29.71
N GLU A 313 18.08 -17.50 29.43
CA GLU A 313 17.77 -16.31 30.26
C GLU A 313 18.76 -15.12 30.19
N LEU A 314 18.64 -14.34 29.12
CA LEU A 314 18.55 -12.89 29.30
C LEU A 314 17.42 -12.33 28.42
N ARG A 315 16.18 -12.46 28.90
CA ARG A 315 15.05 -11.63 28.44
C ARG A 315 15.42 -10.17 28.68
N ASN A 316 15.86 -9.48 27.64
CA ASN A 316 16.03 -8.03 27.68
C ASN A 316 15.48 -7.43 26.37
N PRO A 317 14.22 -6.92 26.34
CA PRO A 317 13.64 -6.36 25.13
C PRO A 317 13.66 -4.82 25.09
N LEU A 318 13.93 -4.32 23.88
CA LEU A 318 13.78 -2.96 23.30
C LEU A 318 14.77 -1.85 23.73
N GLN A 319 15.83 -1.68 22.93
CA GLN A 319 16.40 -0.35 22.63
C GLN A 319 16.28 -0.12 21.12
N LEU A 320 15.52 0.90 20.71
CA LEU A 320 15.38 1.31 19.29
C LEU A 320 16.43 2.39 18.87
N PHE A 321 17.53 2.47 19.63
CA PHE A 321 18.86 3.07 19.39
C PHE A 321 19.06 4.60 19.44
N CYS A 322 20.11 4.97 20.19
CA CYS A 322 20.75 6.27 20.36
C CYS A 322 22.30 6.13 20.27
N GLU A 323 22.76 5.29 19.31
CA GLU A 323 24.15 4.77 19.07
C GLU A 323 24.66 3.68 20.05
N LYS A 324 25.42 2.64 19.65
CA LYS A 324 26.36 2.46 18.51
C LYS A 324 25.95 1.37 17.51
N VAL A 325 26.03 1.69 16.22
CA VAL A 325 26.12 0.75 15.10
C VAL A 325 27.62 0.49 14.82
N PRO A 326 28.18 -0.70 15.12
CA PRO A 326 29.55 -1.06 14.70
C PRO A 326 29.57 -1.42 13.21
N ALA A 327 30.70 -1.16 12.55
CA ALA A 327 30.97 -1.44 11.13
C ALA A 327 30.69 -2.89 10.72
#